data_AF-A0A2E1MZI9-F1
#
_entry.id   AF-A0A2E1MZI9-F1
#
_cell.length_a   1.000
_cell.length_b   1.000
_cell.length_c   1.000
_cell.angle_alpha   90.00
_cell.angle_beta   90.00
_cell.angle_gamma   90.00
#
_symmetry.space_group_name_H-M   'P 1'
#
loop_
_entity.id
_entity.type
_entity.pdbx_description
1 polymer ?
#
loop_
_entity_poly.entity_id
_entity_poly.type
_entity_poly.pdbx_seq_one_letter_code
_entity_poly.pdbx_strand_id
1 'polypeptide(L)'
;MIRFFLFNIVILSFIICNVDRSIIYSTGTYNPNEGYTISGDFSVANKFYIPNNDYGMEYFKFNLSKQSDVANVIFQIHEDENNKPGNIIGSWDFSISSDSAREYSIYAFQDCIDFLANQYYWLSLKAADAQTSAIWFYSEDNSFTYSYSNDNQTDWSIGEPGYSGNVKIYAEGYYYPEPVLGDMNQDFNLTIQDIIIMANHILENTDISNEVLFNADINSDFQLDIIDIILAIQIILNPKNMPLFELVDVNPNSTFFNQSIGPESFPNEVSCYYFGKQG
;
A
#
# COMPACT_ATOMS: atom_id res chain seq x y z
N MET A 1 15.05 3.98 -37.54
CA MET A 1 15.57 4.12 -36.16
C MET A 1 14.61 4.89 -35.25
N ILE A 2 14.04 6.02 -35.68
CA ILE A 2 13.07 6.82 -34.89
C ILE A 2 11.74 6.09 -34.59
N ARG A 3 11.24 5.25 -35.50
CA ARG A 3 10.01 4.44 -35.28
C ARG A 3 10.15 3.35 -34.21
N PHE A 4 11.37 2.88 -33.93
CA PHE A 4 11.63 1.88 -32.89
C PHE A 4 11.72 2.53 -31.49
N PHE A 5 12.11 3.81 -31.43
CA PHE A 5 12.22 4.58 -30.20
C PHE A 5 10.84 5.02 -29.69
N LEU A 6 9.95 5.45 -30.60
CA LEU A 6 8.56 5.79 -30.27
C LEU A 6 7.76 4.59 -29.75
N PHE A 7 8.03 3.39 -30.26
CA PHE A 7 7.36 2.16 -29.80
C PHE A 7 7.77 1.78 -28.37
N ASN A 8 9.05 1.97 -28.01
CA ASN A 8 9.52 1.72 -26.64
C ASN A 8 9.01 2.77 -25.63
N ILE A 9 8.83 4.03 -26.04
CA ILE A 9 8.25 5.08 -25.18
C ILE A 9 6.75 4.82 -24.93
N VAL A 10 6.01 4.33 -25.92
CA VAL A 10 4.59 3.96 -25.75
C VAL A 10 4.42 2.70 -24.89
N ILE A 11 5.33 1.73 -24.97
CA ILE A 11 5.30 0.56 -24.07
C ILE A 11 5.66 0.97 -22.63
N LEU A 12 6.58 1.93 -22.45
CA LEU A 12 6.92 2.42 -21.11
C LEU A 12 5.79 3.27 -20.49
N SER A 13 5.00 3.99 -21.29
CA SER A 13 3.86 4.77 -20.78
C SER A 13 2.65 3.93 -20.38
N PHE A 14 2.57 2.66 -20.82
CA PHE A 14 1.53 1.73 -20.35
C PHE A 14 1.86 1.06 -19.00
N ILE A 15 3.11 1.16 -18.51
CA ILE A 15 3.52 0.60 -17.21
C ILE A 15 3.18 1.54 -16.05
N ILE A 16 2.96 2.84 -16.32
CA ILE A 16 2.62 3.85 -15.29
C ILE A 16 1.11 4.15 -15.29
N CYS A 17 0.29 3.17 -15.66
CA CYS A 17 -1.16 3.32 -15.62
C CYS A 17 -1.62 3.09 -14.16
N ASN A 18 -1.98 4.20 -13.49
CA ASN A 18 -2.82 4.30 -12.29
C ASN A 18 -3.02 3.00 -11.49
N VAL A 19 -2.17 2.76 -10.50
CA VAL A 19 -2.57 1.93 -9.37
C VAL A 19 -3.55 2.77 -8.56
N ASP A 20 -4.84 2.40 -8.62
CA ASP A 20 -5.84 2.90 -7.68
C ASP A 20 -5.25 2.79 -6.29
N ARG A 21 -5.13 3.93 -5.61
CA ARG A 21 -4.60 4.05 -4.26
C ARG A 21 -5.52 3.30 -3.31
N SER A 22 -5.32 1.99 -3.19
CA SER A 22 -5.84 1.15 -2.11
C SER A 22 -5.65 -0.35 -2.35
N ILE A 23 -5.35 -0.87 -3.55
CA ILE A 23 -5.19 -2.33 -3.74
C ILE A 23 -3.73 -2.75 -3.49
N ILE A 24 -3.49 -3.56 -2.46
CA ILE A 24 -2.15 -4.12 -2.16
C ILE A 24 -1.97 -5.55 -2.66
N TYR A 25 -3.06 -6.27 -2.89
CA TYR A 25 -3.03 -7.64 -3.43
C TYR A 25 -4.31 -7.94 -4.21
N SER A 26 -4.19 -8.66 -5.32
CA SER A 26 -5.33 -9.06 -6.15
C SER A 26 -4.99 -10.33 -6.92
N THR A 27 -5.88 -11.31 -6.83
CA THR A 27 -5.78 -12.53 -7.64
C THR A 27 -6.49 -12.42 -8.99
N GLY A 28 -6.88 -11.19 -9.39
CA GLY A 28 -7.60 -10.92 -10.63
C GLY A 28 -9.06 -11.35 -10.60
N THR A 29 -9.54 -11.83 -11.75
CA THR A 29 -10.88 -12.40 -11.97
C THR A 29 -10.98 -13.81 -11.39
N TYR A 30 -12.20 -14.27 -11.12
CA TYR A 30 -12.46 -15.60 -10.58
C TYR A 30 -12.92 -16.56 -11.68
N ASN A 31 -12.62 -17.85 -11.51
CA ASN A 31 -13.22 -18.91 -12.31
C ASN A 31 -14.55 -19.33 -11.68
N PRO A 32 -15.71 -19.17 -12.35
CA PRO A 32 -17.01 -19.48 -11.77
C PRO A 32 -17.32 -20.97 -11.66
N ASN A 33 -16.52 -21.84 -12.27
CA ASN A 33 -16.79 -23.28 -12.35
C ASN A 33 -15.96 -24.11 -11.38
N GLU A 34 -14.88 -23.55 -10.82
CA GLU A 34 -13.92 -24.26 -9.99
C GLU A 34 -13.55 -23.45 -8.75
N GLY A 35 -13.30 -24.15 -7.65
CA GLY A 35 -12.96 -23.53 -6.38
C GLY A 35 -12.65 -24.55 -5.28
N TYR A 36 -12.07 -24.07 -4.19
CA TYR A 36 -11.85 -24.85 -2.99
C TYR A 36 -13.16 -25.07 -2.25
N THR A 37 -13.47 -26.33 -1.95
CA THR A 37 -14.60 -26.64 -1.06
C THR A 37 -14.14 -26.51 0.38
N ILE A 38 -14.58 -25.46 1.06
CA ILE A 38 -14.27 -25.17 2.46
C ILE A 38 -15.32 -25.86 3.34
N SER A 39 -14.89 -26.87 4.09
CA SER A 39 -15.73 -27.67 4.98
C SER A 39 -14.90 -28.50 5.96
N GLY A 40 -15.44 -28.78 7.15
CA GLY A 40 -14.75 -29.57 8.17
C GLY A 40 -13.41 -28.94 8.56
N ASP A 41 -12.35 -29.75 8.59
CA ASP A 41 -11.01 -29.33 9.00
C ASP A 41 -10.17 -28.73 7.86
N PHE A 42 -10.70 -28.70 6.63
CA PHE A 42 -9.99 -28.20 5.46
C PHE A 42 -9.97 -26.67 5.42
N SER A 43 -8.77 -26.12 5.29
CA SER A 43 -8.51 -24.68 5.21
C SER A 43 -7.55 -24.37 4.08
N VAL A 44 -7.69 -23.20 3.46
CA VAL A 44 -6.81 -22.73 2.37
C VAL A 44 -6.33 -21.34 2.70
N ALA A 45 -5.08 -21.02 2.34
CA ALA A 45 -4.49 -19.71 2.51
C ALA A 45 -3.78 -19.22 1.26
N ASN A 46 -3.94 -17.95 0.95
CA ASN A 46 -3.26 -17.26 -0.15
C ASN A 46 -2.11 -16.41 0.39
N LYS A 47 -0.94 -16.50 -0.23
CA LYS A 47 0.21 -15.67 0.11
C LYS A 47 0.17 -14.34 -0.63
N PHE A 48 0.51 -13.25 0.07
CA PHE A 48 0.69 -11.93 -0.53
C PHE A 48 1.92 -11.22 0.04
N TYR A 49 2.46 -10.28 -0.73
CA TYR A 49 3.67 -9.52 -0.41
C TYR A 49 3.34 -8.03 -0.31
N ILE A 50 3.98 -7.35 0.64
CA ILE A 50 3.78 -5.93 0.89
C ILE A 50 4.99 -5.15 0.39
N PRO A 51 4.87 -4.39 -0.72
CA PRO A 51 6.01 -3.67 -1.28
C PRO A 51 6.18 -2.27 -0.67
N ASN A 52 7.44 -1.89 -0.47
CA ASN A 52 7.94 -0.51 -0.25
C ASN A 52 7.53 0.18 1.06
N ASN A 53 6.24 0.25 1.38
CA ASN A 53 5.71 1.00 2.51
C ASN A 53 4.98 0.07 3.48
N ASP A 54 4.80 0.56 4.70
CA ASP A 54 3.86 -0.05 5.63
C ASP A 54 2.43 0.31 5.21
N TYR A 55 1.47 -0.56 5.49
CA TYR A 55 0.05 -0.33 5.17
C TYR A 55 -0.85 -0.68 6.34
N GLY A 56 -1.89 0.11 6.58
CA GLY A 56 -3.03 -0.27 7.44
C GLY A 56 -4.14 -0.90 6.60
N MET A 57 -4.61 -2.09 6.98
CA MET A 57 -5.66 -2.80 6.24
C MET A 57 -7.01 -2.08 6.34
N GLU A 58 -7.71 -1.91 5.21
CA GLU A 58 -9.03 -1.28 5.20
C GLU A 58 -10.14 -2.31 5.07
N TYR A 59 -10.08 -3.15 4.03
CA TYR A 59 -11.08 -4.17 3.73
C TYR A 59 -10.55 -5.15 2.69
N PHE A 60 -11.26 -6.25 2.49
CA PHE A 60 -10.96 -7.18 1.41
C PHE A 60 -12.23 -7.72 0.78
N LYS A 61 -12.09 -8.14 -0.49
CA LYS A 61 -13.16 -8.70 -1.31
C LYS A 61 -12.83 -10.12 -1.71
N PHE A 62 -13.84 -10.96 -1.76
CA PHE A 62 -13.69 -12.38 -2.10
C PHE A 62 -14.94 -12.92 -2.78
N ASN A 63 -14.77 -13.98 -3.55
CA ASN A 63 -15.87 -14.63 -4.27
C ASN A 63 -16.18 -15.99 -3.65
N LEU A 64 -17.39 -16.14 -3.11
CA LEU A 64 -17.86 -17.36 -2.46
C LEU A 64 -19.26 -17.77 -2.94
N SER A 65 -19.59 -19.05 -2.79
CA SER A 65 -20.95 -19.56 -2.81
C SER A 65 -21.19 -20.54 -1.66
N LYS A 66 -22.42 -20.56 -1.17
CA LYS A 66 -22.89 -21.50 -0.15
C LYS A 66 -23.26 -22.83 -0.81
N GLN A 67 -22.91 -23.96 -0.17
CA GLN A 67 -23.29 -25.31 -0.60
C GLN A 67 -24.17 -26.03 0.43
N SER A 68 -24.03 -25.71 1.71
CA SER A 68 -24.86 -26.23 2.82
C SER A 68 -26.05 -25.32 3.14
N ASP A 69 -26.98 -25.78 3.98
CA ASP A 69 -28.12 -24.95 4.42
C ASP A 69 -27.66 -23.66 5.13
N VAL A 70 -26.62 -23.80 5.96
CA VAL A 70 -25.92 -22.73 6.67
C VAL A 70 -24.43 -22.81 6.35
N ALA A 71 -23.81 -21.70 5.98
CA ALA A 71 -22.37 -21.63 5.77
C ALA A 71 -21.77 -20.42 6.48
N ASN A 72 -21.05 -20.69 7.56
CA ASN A 72 -20.31 -19.72 8.34
C ASN A 72 -18.82 -20.02 8.17
N VAL A 73 -18.05 -19.03 7.74
CA VAL A 73 -16.62 -19.17 7.48
C VAL A 73 -15.84 -18.18 8.32
N ILE A 74 -14.57 -18.49 8.58
CA ILE A 74 -13.65 -17.63 9.31
C ILE A 74 -12.50 -17.26 8.38
N PHE A 75 -12.33 -15.97 8.16
CA PHE A 75 -11.17 -15.41 7.46
C PHE A 75 -10.10 -15.01 8.47
N GLN A 76 -8.84 -15.28 8.17
CA GLN A 76 -7.75 -14.93 9.07
C GLN A 76 -6.53 -14.43 8.31
N ILE A 77 -5.87 -13.41 8.85
CA ILE A 77 -4.54 -12.98 8.36
C ILE A 77 -3.48 -13.61 9.25
N HIS A 78 -2.44 -14.13 8.62
CA HIS A 78 -1.27 -14.69 9.29
C HIS A 78 0.02 -14.01 8.85
N GLU A 79 0.99 -13.96 9.75
CA GLU A 79 2.40 -13.74 9.40
C GLU A 79 2.92 -14.91 8.55
N ASP A 80 3.97 -14.68 7.75
CA ASP A 80 4.68 -15.77 7.09
C ASP A 80 5.74 -16.39 8.03
N GLU A 81 5.65 -17.70 8.23
CA GLU A 81 6.66 -18.48 8.93
C GLU A 81 7.25 -19.52 7.97
N ASN A 82 8.41 -19.21 7.39
CA ASN A 82 9.13 -20.11 6.46
C ASN A 82 8.27 -20.59 5.28
N ASN A 83 7.57 -19.66 4.61
CA ASN A 83 6.67 -19.98 3.49
C ASN A 83 5.45 -20.83 3.88
N LYS A 84 4.96 -20.65 5.11
CA LYS A 84 3.70 -21.19 5.62
C LYS A 84 2.96 -20.10 6.41
N PRO A 85 1.62 -20.17 6.53
CA PRO A 85 0.89 -19.35 7.50
C PRO A 85 1.37 -19.64 8.94
N GLY A 86 1.78 -18.58 9.64
CA GLY A 86 2.21 -18.60 11.04
C GLY A 86 1.16 -18.01 11.99
N ASN A 87 1.59 -17.12 12.88
CA ASN A 87 0.72 -16.49 13.88
C ASN A 87 -0.42 -15.70 13.22
N ILE A 88 -1.61 -15.81 13.81
CA ILE A 88 -2.79 -15.06 13.37
C ILE A 88 -2.71 -13.64 13.93
N ILE A 89 -2.86 -12.64 13.06
CA ILE A 89 -2.89 -11.22 13.40
C ILE A 89 -4.27 -10.58 13.22
N GLY A 90 -5.18 -11.19 12.43
CA GLY A 90 -6.56 -10.73 12.25
C GLY A 90 -7.52 -11.89 12.00
N SER A 91 -8.78 -11.78 12.42
CA SER A 91 -9.79 -12.84 12.29
C SER A 91 -11.20 -12.28 12.18
N TRP A 92 -11.98 -12.77 11.21
CA TRP A 92 -13.37 -12.32 10.98
C TRP A 92 -14.30 -13.50 10.68
N ASP A 93 -15.41 -13.56 11.41
CA ASP A 93 -16.51 -14.49 11.13
C ASP A 93 -17.43 -13.92 10.04
N PHE A 94 -17.83 -14.76 9.09
CA PHE A 94 -18.68 -14.34 7.97
C PHE A 94 -19.72 -15.41 7.60
N SER A 95 -20.98 -15.01 7.49
CA SER A 95 -22.08 -15.88 7.05
C SER A 95 -22.37 -15.67 5.56
N ILE A 96 -22.26 -16.73 4.77
CA ILE A 96 -22.49 -16.70 3.32
C ILE A 96 -23.99 -16.79 3.05
N SER A 97 -24.51 -15.85 2.27
CA SER A 97 -25.96 -15.71 2.04
C SER A 97 -26.46 -16.36 0.74
N SER A 98 -25.60 -16.54 -0.26
CA SER A 98 -25.96 -16.89 -1.63
C SER A 98 -25.46 -18.27 -2.04
N ASP A 99 -26.32 -19.07 -2.65
CA ASP A 99 -25.98 -20.38 -3.24
C ASP A 99 -25.27 -20.24 -4.60
N SER A 100 -25.37 -19.06 -5.24
CA SER A 100 -24.61 -18.73 -6.45
C SER A 100 -23.36 -17.93 -6.13
N ALA A 101 -22.38 -17.98 -7.05
CA ALA A 101 -21.16 -17.19 -6.97
C ALA A 101 -21.46 -15.70 -6.75
N ARG A 102 -20.90 -15.14 -5.68
CA ARG A 102 -21.11 -13.75 -5.31
C ARG A 102 -19.83 -13.16 -4.73
N GLU A 103 -19.55 -11.91 -5.10
CA GLU A 103 -18.52 -11.10 -4.46
C GLU A 103 -19.06 -10.55 -3.14
N TYR A 104 -18.27 -10.69 -2.08
CA TYR A 104 -18.52 -10.16 -0.75
C TYR A 104 -17.38 -9.24 -0.34
N SER A 105 -17.58 -8.50 0.75
CA SER A 105 -16.56 -7.60 1.31
C SER A 105 -16.62 -7.63 2.84
N ILE A 106 -15.44 -7.67 3.47
CA ILE A 106 -15.28 -7.53 4.92
C ILE A 106 -14.42 -6.30 5.18
N TYR A 107 -14.93 -5.39 6.01
CA TYR A 107 -14.25 -4.16 6.39
C TYR A 107 -13.51 -4.35 7.72
N ALA A 108 -12.23 -4.00 7.74
CA ALA A 108 -11.32 -4.14 8.86
C ALA A 108 -11.12 -2.83 9.66
N PHE A 109 -11.95 -1.79 9.45
CA PHE A 109 -11.76 -0.47 10.07
C PHE A 109 -11.68 -0.45 11.61
N GLN A 110 -12.15 -1.49 12.28
CA GLN A 110 -12.11 -1.61 13.75
C GLN A 110 -10.89 -2.39 14.25
N ASP A 111 -10.19 -3.08 13.35
CA ASP A 111 -9.07 -3.94 13.64
C ASP A 111 -7.81 -3.23 13.13
N CYS A 112 -6.90 -2.87 14.04
CA CYS A 112 -5.62 -2.25 13.69
C CYS A 112 -4.68 -3.33 13.11
N ILE A 113 -4.96 -3.77 11.88
CA ILE A 113 -4.12 -4.72 11.15
C ILE A 113 -3.13 -3.94 10.31
N ASP A 114 -1.88 -3.95 10.77
CA ASP A 114 -0.79 -3.26 10.11
C ASP A 114 0.10 -4.28 9.38
N PHE A 115 0.49 -3.91 8.17
CA PHE A 115 1.37 -4.65 7.30
C PHE A 115 2.68 -3.92 7.18
N LEU A 116 3.78 -4.58 7.54
CA LEU A 116 5.11 -4.02 7.41
C LEU A 116 5.64 -4.17 5.99
N ALA A 117 6.41 -3.17 5.56
CA ALA A 117 7.07 -3.16 4.27
C ALA A 117 8.01 -4.36 4.11
N ASN A 118 8.05 -4.90 2.91
CA ASN A 118 8.93 -5.99 2.48
C ASN A 118 8.73 -7.31 3.22
N GLN A 119 7.50 -7.56 3.71
CA GLN A 119 7.12 -8.80 4.36
C GLN A 119 6.06 -9.56 3.57
N TYR A 120 5.96 -10.86 3.87
CA TYR A 120 4.90 -11.73 3.35
C TYR A 120 3.88 -12.02 4.43
N TYR A 121 2.63 -12.14 4.00
CA TYR A 121 1.49 -12.50 4.84
C TYR A 121 0.61 -13.50 4.12
N TRP A 122 -0.31 -14.10 4.87
CA TRP A 122 -1.27 -15.07 4.36
C TRP A 122 -2.68 -14.68 4.72
N LEU A 123 -3.61 -14.78 3.77
CA LEU A 123 -5.04 -14.73 4.06
C LEU A 123 -5.61 -16.13 3.95
N SER A 124 -6.09 -16.67 5.06
CA SER A 124 -6.71 -17.98 5.13
C SER A 124 -8.24 -17.93 5.24
N LEU A 125 -8.87 -19.02 4.84
CA LEU A 125 -10.29 -19.27 4.97
C LEU A 125 -10.52 -20.68 5.49
N LYS A 126 -11.39 -20.81 6.49
CA LYS A 126 -11.86 -22.09 7.02
C LYS A 126 -13.35 -22.09 7.31
N ALA A 127 -13.91 -23.28 7.49
CA ALA A 127 -15.27 -23.44 8.01
C ALA A 127 -15.30 -23.08 9.50
N ALA A 128 -16.34 -22.36 9.95
CA ALA A 128 -16.53 -22.05 11.36
C ALA A 128 -17.14 -23.21 12.15
N ASP A 129 -17.86 -24.09 11.46
CA ASP A 129 -18.54 -25.24 12.05
C ASP A 129 -18.59 -26.44 11.09
N ALA A 130 -18.90 -27.62 11.64
CA ALA A 130 -18.97 -28.87 10.87
C ALA A 130 -20.16 -28.95 9.90
N GLN A 131 -21.12 -28.01 9.96
CA GLN A 131 -22.27 -27.96 9.05
C GLN A 131 -21.99 -27.09 7.83
N THR A 132 -20.93 -26.28 7.87
CA THR A 132 -20.54 -25.38 6.81
C THR A 132 -19.91 -26.13 5.64
N SER A 133 -20.44 -25.87 4.45
CA SER A 133 -19.83 -26.17 3.17
C SER A 133 -20.00 -24.97 2.24
N ALA A 134 -18.88 -24.49 1.70
CA ALA A 134 -18.84 -23.34 0.80
C ALA A 134 -17.78 -23.55 -0.28
N ILE A 135 -17.90 -22.87 -1.41
CA ILE A 135 -16.89 -22.85 -2.47
C ILE A 135 -16.21 -21.49 -2.49
N TRP A 136 -14.89 -21.46 -2.28
CA TRP A 136 -14.02 -20.32 -2.58
C TRP A 136 -13.49 -20.46 -3.99
N PHE A 137 -14.02 -19.66 -4.91
CA PHE A 137 -13.71 -19.76 -6.33
C PHE A 137 -12.23 -19.50 -6.59
N TYR A 138 -11.65 -20.23 -7.55
CA TYR A 138 -10.27 -20.04 -7.91
C TYR A 138 -10.00 -18.69 -8.56
N SER A 139 -8.78 -18.20 -8.41
CA SER A 139 -8.17 -17.23 -9.31
C SER A 139 -8.16 -17.77 -10.75
N GLU A 140 -8.27 -16.88 -11.74
CA GLU A 140 -8.18 -17.31 -13.14
C GLU A 140 -6.76 -17.77 -13.53
N ASP A 141 -5.74 -17.18 -12.91
CA ASP A 141 -4.34 -17.55 -13.06
C ASP A 141 -3.88 -18.52 -11.95
N ASN A 142 -2.90 -19.36 -12.28
CA ASN A 142 -2.28 -20.34 -11.38
C ASN A 142 -0.88 -19.91 -10.89
N SER A 143 -0.52 -18.64 -11.07
CA SER A 143 0.77 -18.09 -10.65
C SER A 143 0.82 -17.68 -9.17
N PHE A 144 -0.28 -17.82 -8.43
CA PHE A 144 -0.37 -17.38 -7.04
C PHE A 144 0.09 -18.46 -6.08
N THR A 145 0.84 -18.07 -5.05
CA THR A 145 1.26 -18.99 -4.01
C THR A 145 0.12 -19.22 -3.02
N TYR A 146 -0.20 -20.49 -2.76
CA TYR A 146 -1.20 -20.89 -1.78
C TYR A 146 -0.67 -22.01 -0.88
N SER A 147 -1.33 -22.21 0.25
CA SER A 147 -1.09 -23.29 1.20
C SER A 147 -2.43 -23.85 1.66
N TYR A 148 -2.45 -25.09 2.14
CA TYR A 148 -3.63 -25.71 2.70
C TYR A 148 -3.33 -26.45 4.00
N SER A 149 -4.36 -26.62 4.80
CA SER A 149 -4.36 -27.40 6.03
C SER A 149 -5.54 -28.37 5.99
N ASN A 150 -5.35 -29.58 6.53
CA ASN A 150 -6.39 -30.60 6.66
C ASN A 150 -6.71 -30.91 8.14
N ASP A 151 -6.22 -30.07 9.05
CA ASP A 151 -6.25 -30.31 10.50
C ASP A 151 -6.64 -29.05 11.28
N ASN A 152 -7.58 -28.28 10.71
CA ASN A 152 -8.08 -27.03 11.29
C ASN A 152 -6.95 -26.03 11.60
N GLN A 153 -6.02 -25.89 10.64
CA GLN A 153 -4.89 -24.95 10.66
C GLN A 153 -3.85 -25.25 11.75
N THR A 154 -3.73 -26.51 12.17
CA THR A 154 -2.69 -26.93 13.13
C THR A 154 -1.33 -27.05 12.44
N ASP A 155 -1.30 -27.61 11.22
CA ASP A 155 -0.14 -27.57 10.32
C ASP A 155 -0.58 -27.13 8.93
N TRP A 156 0.35 -26.47 8.24
CA TRP A 156 0.17 -25.95 6.89
C TRP A 156 1.14 -26.62 5.94
N SER A 157 0.67 -26.92 4.73
CA SER A 157 1.57 -27.29 3.64
C SER A 157 2.53 -26.15 3.35
N ILE A 158 3.71 -26.46 2.81
CA ILE A 158 4.58 -25.41 2.27
C ILE A 158 3.85 -24.68 1.13
N GLY A 159 4.10 -23.38 0.99
CA GLY A 159 3.51 -22.56 -0.05
C GLY A 159 3.97 -22.97 -1.45
N GLU A 160 3.03 -23.28 -2.32
CA GLU A 160 3.29 -23.70 -3.71
C GLU A 160 2.51 -22.82 -4.69
N PRO A 161 3.03 -22.56 -5.90
CA PRO A 161 2.28 -21.84 -6.93
C PRO A 161 1.11 -22.70 -7.46
N GLY A 162 -0.04 -22.07 -7.65
CA GLY A 162 -1.20 -22.67 -8.29
C GLY A 162 -2.42 -21.76 -8.28
N TYR A 163 -3.59 -22.37 -8.48
CA TYR A 163 -4.86 -21.66 -8.38
C TYR A 163 -5.12 -21.31 -6.91
N SER A 164 -5.13 -20.03 -6.58
CA SER A 164 -5.43 -19.56 -5.22
C SER A 164 -6.92 -19.24 -5.08
N GLY A 165 -7.41 -18.98 -3.87
CA GLY A 165 -8.77 -18.45 -3.71
C GLY A 165 -8.90 -17.05 -4.31
N ASN A 166 -10.03 -16.69 -4.93
CA ASN A 166 -10.18 -15.37 -5.51
C ASN A 166 -10.37 -14.31 -4.42
N VAL A 167 -9.46 -13.33 -4.38
CA VAL A 167 -9.46 -12.25 -3.39
C VAL A 167 -8.79 -10.97 -3.90
N LYS A 168 -9.22 -9.84 -3.34
CA LYS A 168 -8.55 -8.54 -3.42
C LYS A 168 -8.43 -7.93 -2.03
N ILE A 169 -7.25 -7.46 -1.65
CA ILE A 169 -6.98 -6.84 -0.35
C ILE A 169 -6.74 -5.36 -0.57
N TYR A 170 -7.44 -4.55 0.22
CA TYR A 170 -7.36 -3.11 0.21
C TYR A 170 -6.73 -2.59 1.51
N ALA A 171 -5.80 -1.66 1.38
CA ALA A 171 -5.07 -1.07 2.48
C ALA A 171 -4.58 0.35 2.14
N GLU A 172 -4.37 1.17 3.16
CA GLU A 172 -3.83 2.51 3.04
C GLU A 172 -2.36 2.52 3.46
N GLY A 173 -1.49 3.07 2.59
CA GLY A 173 -0.07 3.17 2.90
C GLY A 173 0.19 4.27 3.91
N TYR A 174 1.04 3.99 4.91
CA TYR A 174 1.50 5.01 5.82
C TYR A 174 2.32 6.05 5.05
N TYR A 175 1.91 7.31 5.21
CA TYR A 175 2.68 8.43 4.71
C TYR A 175 3.71 8.83 5.75
N TYR A 176 4.98 8.51 5.48
CA TYR A 176 6.10 9.10 6.18
C TYR A 176 6.45 10.42 5.50
N PRO A 177 6.34 11.56 6.19
CA PRO A 177 6.79 12.82 5.61
C PRO A 177 8.28 12.73 5.29
N GLU A 178 8.67 13.28 4.13
CA GLU A 178 10.08 13.38 3.76
C GLU A 178 10.82 14.17 4.85
N PRO A 179 12.01 13.71 5.28
CA PRO A 179 12.78 14.43 6.27
C PRO A 179 13.12 15.84 5.77
N VAL A 180 13.07 16.80 6.69
CA VAL A 180 13.47 18.18 6.39
C VAL A 180 14.98 18.28 6.52
N LEU A 181 15.67 18.55 5.41
CA LEU A 181 17.12 18.76 5.44
C LEU A 181 17.48 19.89 6.41
N GLY A 182 18.43 19.61 7.28
CA GLY A 182 18.92 20.46 8.36
C GLY A 182 18.06 20.45 9.63
N ASP A 183 16.95 19.71 9.70
CA ASP A 183 16.13 19.58 10.92
C ASP A 183 16.84 18.65 11.92
N MET A 184 17.47 19.26 12.92
CA MET A 184 18.29 18.55 13.91
C MET A 184 17.49 18.10 15.13
N ASN A 185 16.38 18.77 15.43
CA ASN A 185 15.53 18.43 16.56
C ASN A 185 14.32 17.55 16.18
N GLN A 186 14.17 17.24 14.89
CA GLN A 186 13.14 16.39 14.30
C GLN A 186 11.72 16.95 14.55
N ASP A 187 11.57 18.27 14.57
CA ASP A 187 10.27 18.94 14.76
C ASP A 187 9.55 19.27 13.44
N PHE A 188 10.12 18.84 12.32
CA PHE A 188 9.69 19.08 10.93
C PHE A 188 9.84 20.52 10.46
N ASN A 189 10.62 21.36 11.15
CA ASN A 189 10.92 22.72 10.72
C ASN A 189 12.42 23.00 10.79
N LEU A 190 12.97 23.53 9.69
CA LEU A 190 14.33 24.05 9.71
C LEU A 190 14.34 25.48 10.28
N THR A 191 14.97 25.68 11.43
CA THR A 191 15.05 26.96 12.12
C THR A 191 16.47 27.29 12.63
N ILE A 192 16.63 28.45 13.27
CA ILE A 192 17.90 28.81 13.93
C ILE A 192 18.25 27.87 15.09
N GLN A 193 17.25 27.20 15.69
CA GLN A 193 17.49 26.24 16.76
C GLN A 193 18.31 25.05 16.24
N ASP A 194 18.02 24.59 15.03
CA ASP A 194 18.76 23.49 14.39
C ASP A 194 20.21 23.87 14.10
N ILE A 195 20.45 25.10 13.66
CA ILE A 195 21.81 25.63 13.47
C ILE A 195 22.59 25.63 14.79
N ILE A 196 21.94 25.98 15.91
CA ILE A 196 22.58 25.94 17.23
C ILE A 196 22.97 24.49 17.57
N ILE A 197 22.10 23.52 17.27
CA ILE A 197 22.38 22.09 17.49
C ILE A 197 23.54 21.60 16.60
N MET A 198 23.56 21.96 15.31
CA MET A 198 24.67 21.65 14.40
C MET A 198 25.99 22.24 14.91
N ALA A 199 25.99 23.52 15.31
CA ALA A 199 27.18 24.21 15.79
C ALA A 199 27.71 23.56 17.08
N ASN A 200 26.83 23.18 18.01
CA ASN A 200 27.22 22.45 19.22
C ASN A 200 27.81 21.09 18.88
N HIS A 201 27.24 20.36 17.92
CA HIS A 201 27.82 19.09 17.45
C HIS A 201 29.22 19.30 16.87
N ILE A 202 29.41 20.29 16.00
CA ILE A 202 30.72 20.58 15.38
C ILE A 202 31.77 21.00 16.43
N LEU A 203 31.37 21.75 17.45
CA LEU A 203 32.29 22.28 18.47
C LEU A 203 32.58 21.30 19.61
N GLU A 204 31.57 20.58 20.07
CA GLU A 204 31.62 19.73 21.27
C GLU A 204 31.61 18.23 20.94
N ASN A 205 31.43 17.86 19.67
CA ASN A 205 31.33 16.48 19.18
C ASN A 205 30.27 15.67 19.97
N THR A 206 29.11 16.28 20.20
CA THR A 206 28.00 15.65 20.91
C THR A 206 27.47 14.47 20.09
N ASP A 207 27.20 13.33 20.70
CA ASP A 207 26.63 12.19 19.98
C ASP A 207 25.27 12.54 19.36
N ILE A 208 25.16 12.41 18.03
CA ILE A 208 23.89 12.49 17.28
C ILE A 208 23.61 11.13 16.63
N SER A 209 22.33 10.82 16.43
CA SER A 209 21.95 9.57 15.74
C SER A 209 22.34 9.62 14.26
N ASN A 210 22.55 8.46 13.64
CA ASN A 210 22.87 8.39 12.21
C ASN A 210 21.76 8.97 11.32
N GLU A 211 20.50 8.90 11.77
CA GLU A 211 19.36 9.50 11.07
C GLU A 211 19.42 11.02 11.08
N VAL A 212 19.73 11.62 12.24
CA VAL A 212 19.92 13.07 12.38
C VAL A 212 21.13 13.52 11.56
N LEU A 213 22.22 12.76 11.54
CA LEU A 213 23.39 13.07 10.73
C LEU A 213 23.05 13.12 9.23
N PHE A 214 22.21 12.20 8.73
CA PHE A 214 21.76 12.22 7.34
C PHE A 214 20.93 13.46 7.01
N ASN A 215 20.07 13.90 7.93
CA ASN A 215 19.31 15.14 7.75
C ASN A 215 20.21 16.37 7.82
N ALA A 216 21.23 16.35 8.69
CA ALA A 216 22.15 17.45 8.93
C ALA A 216 23.13 17.72 7.77
N ASP A 217 23.51 16.66 7.04
CA ASP A 217 24.39 16.71 5.87
C ASP A 217 23.61 17.19 4.63
N ILE A 218 23.49 18.52 4.51
CA ILE A 218 22.65 19.17 3.49
C ILE A 218 23.30 19.07 2.10
N ASN A 219 24.63 19.01 2.02
CA ASN A 219 25.34 18.90 0.75
C ASN A 219 25.57 17.44 0.30
N SER A 220 25.25 16.46 1.18
CA SER A 220 25.40 15.02 0.97
C SER A 220 26.84 14.57 0.71
N ASP A 221 27.82 15.19 1.37
CA ASP A 221 29.23 14.84 1.28
C ASP A 221 29.71 13.88 2.38
N PHE A 222 28.79 13.42 3.23
CA PHE A 222 28.96 12.54 4.38
C PHE A 222 29.71 13.17 5.56
N GLN A 223 29.85 14.49 5.60
CA GLN A 223 30.44 15.24 6.71
C GLN A 223 29.45 16.29 7.19
N LEU A 224 29.29 16.41 8.51
CA LEU A 224 28.55 17.53 9.10
C LEU A 224 29.54 18.61 9.52
N ASP A 225 29.60 19.70 8.75
CA ASP A 225 30.54 20.79 8.99
C ASP A 225 29.92 22.20 8.79
N ILE A 226 30.79 23.21 8.70
CA ILE A 226 30.35 24.61 8.56
C ILE A 226 29.63 24.89 7.23
N ILE A 227 29.88 24.08 6.19
CA ILE A 227 29.22 24.18 4.90
C ILE A 227 27.74 23.85 5.05
N ASP A 228 27.37 22.83 5.83
CA ASP A 228 25.97 22.51 6.12
C ASP A 228 25.28 23.64 6.87
N ILE A 229 25.95 24.24 7.85
CA ILE A 229 25.41 25.43 8.55
C ILE A 229 25.13 26.57 7.56
N ILE A 230 26.05 26.83 6.63
CA ILE A 230 25.85 27.88 5.62
C ILE A 230 24.64 27.56 4.73
N LEU A 231 24.48 26.30 4.33
CA LEU A 231 23.34 25.86 3.53
C LEU A 231 22.02 25.93 4.31
N ALA A 232 22.01 25.52 5.58
CA ALA A 232 20.85 25.65 6.47
C ALA A 232 20.41 27.12 6.60
N ILE A 233 21.35 28.04 6.84
CA ILE A 233 21.09 29.49 6.88
C ILE A 233 20.52 29.96 5.54
N GLN A 234 21.07 29.49 4.41
CA GLN A 234 20.58 29.86 3.09
C GLN A 234 19.14 29.40 2.87
N ILE A 235 18.77 28.20 3.31
CA ILE A 235 17.41 27.67 3.23
C ILE A 235 16.46 28.47 4.14
N ILE A 236 16.89 28.84 5.35
CA ILE A 236 16.07 29.65 6.29
C ILE A 236 15.84 31.06 5.76
N LEU A 237 16.88 31.69 5.19
CA LEU A 237 16.80 33.06 4.67
C LEU A 237 16.10 33.15 3.32
N ASN A 238 16.22 32.08 2.51
CA ASN A 238 15.57 31.95 1.22
C ASN A 238 14.77 30.66 1.20
N PRO A 239 13.68 30.56 2.00
CA PRO A 239 12.84 29.39 1.94
C PRO A 239 12.45 29.22 0.48
N LYS A 240 12.64 28.01 -0.05
CA LYS A 240 12.07 27.65 -1.34
C LYS A 240 10.57 27.89 -1.16
N ASN A 241 10.08 29.03 -1.62
CA ASN A 241 8.65 29.27 -1.67
C ASN A 241 8.12 28.07 -2.44
N MET A 242 7.19 27.33 -1.82
CA MET A 242 6.38 26.36 -2.54
C MET A 242 6.03 27.03 -3.87
N PRO A 243 6.35 26.43 -5.03
CA PRO A 243 6.14 27.10 -6.30
C PRO A 243 4.72 27.64 -6.26
N LEU A 244 4.58 28.96 -6.49
CA LEU A 244 3.28 29.60 -6.60
C LEU A 244 2.44 28.66 -7.46
N PHE A 245 1.37 28.11 -6.89
CA PHE A 245 0.51 27.22 -7.64
C PHE A 245 0.00 28.04 -8.83
N GLU A 246 0.53 27.76 -10.02
CA GLU A 246 0.04 28.37 -11.23
C GLU A 246 -1.23 27.63 -11.59
N LEU A 247 -2.35 28.35 -11.60
CA LEU A 247 -3.63 27.80 -12.00
C LEU A 247 -3.64 27.69 -13.52
N VAL A 248 -2.90 26.74 -14.11
CA VAL A 248 -2.83 26.58 -15.57
C VAL A 248 -3.74 25.44 -16.02
N ASP A 249 -4.49 25.66 -17.10
CA ASP A 249 -5.24 24.60 -17.73
C ASP A 249 -4.30 23.65 -18.48
N VAL A 250 -4.19 22.43 -18.00
CA VAL A 250 -3.33 21.39 -18.59
C VAL A 250 -4.07 20.47 -19.55
N ASN A 251 -5.38 20.67 -19.79
CA ASN A 251 -6.16 19.85 -20.70
C ASN A 251 -5.92 20.26 -22.17
N PRO A 252 -5.28 19.42 -23.02
CA PRO A 252 -4.96 19.76 -24.41
C PRO A 252 -6.20 19.94 -25.30
N ASN A 253 -7.35 19.43 -24.86
CA ASN A 253 -8.63 19.55 -25.56
C ASN A 253 -9.44 20.78 -25.11
N SER A 254 -8.94 21.54 -24.12
CA SER A 254 -9.58 22.76 -23.66
C SER A 254 -9.18 23.95 -24.54
N THR A 255 -10.11 24.89 -24.71
CA THR A 255 -9.84 26.19 -25.34
C THR A 255 -8.91 27.08 -24.49
N PHE A 256 -8.71 26.73 -23.22
CA PHE A 256 -7.83 27.45 -22.30
C PHE A 256 -6.48 26.76 -22.09
N PHE A 257 -6.15 25.71 -22.86
CA PHE A 257 -4.89 24.98 -22.73
C PHE A 257 -3.66 25.90 -22.62
N ASN A 258 -2.83 25.67 -21.58
CA ASN A 258 -1.67 26.46 -21.18
C ASN A 258 -1.96 27.92 -20.80
N GLN A 259 -3.21 28.29 -20.50
CA GLN A 259 -3.58 29.60 -19.98
C GLN A 259 -3.81 29.53 -18.47
N SER A 260 -3.58 30.65 -17.79
CA SER A 260 -3.91 30.79 -16.37
C SER A 260 -5.44 30.92 -16.20
N ILE A 261 -6.06 29.94 -15.56
CA ILE A 261 -7.49 29.82 -15.28
C ILE A 261 -7.77 29.89 -13.78
N GLY A 262 -8.35 31.00 -13.31
CA GLY A 262 -8.70 31.20 -11.91
C GLY A 262 -10.19 31.03 -11.61
N PRO A 263 -10.60 31.20 -10.34
CA PRO A 263 -12.01 31.36 -9.96
C PRO A 263 -12.73 32.47 -10.74
N GLU A 264 -11.96 33.48 -11.15
CA GLU A 264 -12.44 34.59 -11.99
C GLU A 264 -12.69 34.18 -13.45
N SER A 265 -12.04 33.11 -13.94
CA SER A 265 -12.20 32.60 -15.30
C SER A 265 -13.50 31.78 -15.46
N PHE A 266 -14.00 31.17 -14.38
CA PHE A 266 -15.18 30.31 -14.37
C PHE A 266 -16.11 30.61 -13.16
N PRO A 267 -16.63 31.84 -13.04
CA PRO A 267 -17.42 32.24 -11.90
C PRO A 267 -18.71 31.40 -11.80
N ASN A 268 -18.88 30.70 -10.67
CA ASN A 268 -20.00 29.79 -10.37
C ASN A 268 -20.09 28.52 -11.24
N GLU A 269 -19.07 28.23 -12.06
CA GLU A 269 -19.02 26.99 -12.85
C GLU A 269 -18.09 25.94 -12.23
N VAL A 270 -17.18 26.35 -11.33
CA VAL A 270 -16.24 25.47 -10.63
C VAL A 270 -16.60 25.40 -9.15
N SER A 271 -16.91 24.20 -8.65
CA SER A 271 -17.24 23.95 -7.24
C SER A 271 -16.02 23.54 -6.39
N CYS A 272 -14.95 23.05 -7.00
CA CYS A 272 -13.69 22.72 -6.34
C CYS A 272 -12.50 22.76 -7.30
N TYR A 273 -11.31 23.08 -6.76
CA TYR A 273 -10.03 22.94 -7.45
C TYR A 273 -9.32 21.69 -6.92
N TYR A 274 -8.91 20.78 -7.80
CA TYR A 274 -8.18 19.57 -7.43
C TYR A 274 -6.68 19.81 -7.52
N PHE A 275 -5.97 19.64 -6.39
CA PHE A 275 -4.52 19.77 -6.31
C PHE A 275 -3.88 18.38 -6.41
N GLY A 276 -3.49 17.98 -7.62
CA GLY A 276 -2.65 16.81 -7.83
C GLY A 276 -1.19 17.19 -7.83
N LYS A 277 -0.37 16.65 -6.91
CA LYS A 277 1.08 16.63 -7.11
C LYS A 277 1.34 15.71 -8.31
N GLN A 278 2.03 16.21 -9.33
CA GLN A 278 2.49 15.39 -10.45
C GLN A 278 3.41 14.31 -9.86
N GLY A 279 3.02 13.04 -10.04
CA GLY A 279 3.85 11.89 -9.71
C GLY A 279 5.01 11.75 -10.67
#